data_AF-A0A7Y1CDZ0-F1
#
_entry.id   AF-A0A7Y1CDZ0-F1
#
_cell.length_a   1.000
_cell.length_b   1.000
_cell.length_c   1.000
_cell.angle_alpha   90.00
_cell.angle_beta   90.00
_cell.angle_gamma   90.00
#
_symmetry.space_group_name_H-M   'P 1'
#
loop_
_entity.id
_entity.type
_entity.pdbx_description
1 polymer ?
#
loop_
_entity_poly.entity_id
_entity_poly.type
_entity_poly.pdbx_seq_one_letter_code
_entity_poly.pdbx_strand_id
1 'polypeptide(L)'
;MEFLGYILDELEKIKRLYDIRISGQLQSFLFEMGRSDGGLIGDSFIQLYRPSWRVRTHLLFQAEFLSQMQEAGHYEFLNRPFVLAWVSETQYYFIQTLKGDDAVYHYDSNVESVVKTEWDLRGLLKMLMCANSGDIKAGAVGDLLEI
;
A
#
# COMPACT_ATOMS: atom_id res chain seq x y z
N MET A 1 -0.59 -10.50 22.07
CA MET A 1 0.34 -9.66 21.29
C MET A 1 -0.53 -8.61 20.64
N GLU A 2 -0.42 -7.34 21.06
CA GLU A 2 -1.18 -6.26 20.44
C GLU A 2 -0.53 -5.97 19.08
N PHE A 3 -1.22 -6.28 18.00
CA PHE A 3 -0.80 -5.93 16.65
C PHE A 3 -1.10 -4.44 16.44
N LEU A 4 -0.30 -3.59 17.05
CA LEU A 4 -0.37 -2.14 16.85
C LEU A 4 0.37 -1.78 15.56
N GLY A 5 -0.18 -0.84 14.78
CA GLY A 5 0.52 -0.24 13.65
C GLY A 5 1.72 0.61 14.09
N TYR A 6 2.15 1.54 13.23
CA TYR A 6 3.32 2.37 13.47
C TYR A 6 3.03 3.56 14.39
N ILE A 7 3.90 3.80 15.37
CA ILE A 7 3.83 5.01 16.19
C ILE A 7 4.35 6.23 15.41
N LEU A 8 4.09 7.45 15.93
CA LEU A 8 4.43 8.71 15.24
C LEU A 8 5.91 8.80 14.82
N ASP A 9 6.83 8.39 15.69
CA ASP A 9 8.28 8.42 15.40
C ASP A 9 8.66 7.44 14.28
N GLU A 10 7.95 6.32 14.16
CA GLU A 10 8.14 5.33 13.12
C GLU A 10 7.55 5.80 11.79
N LEU A 11 6.37 6.44 11.82
CA LEU A 11 5.80 7.09 10.65
C LEU A 11 6.74 8.14 10.08
N GLU A 12 7.44 8.90 10.93
CA GLU A 12 8.43 9.88 10.49
C GLU A 12 9.64 9.22 9.81
N LYS A 13 10.08 8.04 10.27
CA LYS A 13 11.11 7.24 9.57
C LYS A 13 10.60 6.76 8.22
N ILE A 14 9.36 6.25 8.14
CA ILE A 14 8.74 5.78 6.90
C ILE A 14 8.63 6.92 5.88
N LYS A 15 8.18 8.11 6.28
CA LYS A 15 8.14 9.29 5.39
C LYS A 15 9.48 9.55 4.71
N ARG A 16 10.57 9.52 5.49
CA ARG A 16 11.93 9.78 4.99
C ARG A 16 12.45 8.65 4.11
N LEU A 17 12.18 7.41 4.51
CA LEU A 17 12.67 6.22 3.82
C LEU A 17 12.05 6.06 2.42
N TYR A 18 10.75 6.32 2.30
CA TYR A 18 10.01 6.22 1.04
C TYR A 18 9.89 7.55 0.29
N ASP A 19 10.37 8.65 0.86
CA ASP A 19 10.22 10.02 0.32
C ASP A 19 8.76 10.36 -0.02
N ILE A 20 7.86 10.10 0.94
CA ILE A 20 6.42 10.29 0.83
C ILE A 20 5.86 11.19 1.94
N ARG A 21 4.67 11.73 1.70
CA ARG A 21 3.87 12.39 2.73
C ARG A 21 2.92 11.39 3.39
N ILE A 22 2.89 11.36 4.71
CA ILE A 22 1.91 10.58 5.48
C ILE A 22 0.94 11.56 6.17
N SER A 23 -0.33 11.51 5.75
CA SER A 23 -1.44 12.30 6.29
C SER A 23 -2.78 11.61 5.98
N GLY A 24 -3.89 12.12 6.52
CA GLY A 24 -5.25 11.68 6.15
C GLY A 24 -5.49 10.20 6.46
N GLN A 25 -6.11 9.49 5.52
CA GLN A 25 -6.41 8.07 5.69
C GLN A 25 -5.15 7.20 5.68
N LEU A 26 -4.10 7.57 4.93
CA LEU A 26 -2.83 6.84 4.96
C LEU A 26 -2.22 6.82 6.37
N GLN A 27 -2.25 7.95 7.06
CA GLN A 27 -1.76 8.04 8.43
C GLN A 27 -2.58 7.16 9.38
N SER A 28 -3.91 7.21 9.26
CA SER A 28 -4.81 6.38 10.08
C SER A 28 -4.56 4.89 9.83
N PHE A 29 -4.43 4.49 8.57
CA PHE A 29 -4.12 3.13 8.16
C PHE A 29 -2.78 2.64 8.74
N LEU A 30 -1.71 3.41 8.55
CA LEU A 30 -0.38 2.99 9.03
C LEU A 30 -0.33 2.94 10.57
N PHE A 31 -1.02 3.86 11.25
CA PHE A 31 -1.08 3.90 12.71
C PHE A 31 -1.89 2.74 13.31
N GLU A 32 -3.04 2.40 12.72
CA GLU A 32 -3.94 1.39 13.26
C GLU A 32 -3.55 -0.03 12.82
N MET A 33 -3.16 -0.20 11.57
CA MET A 33 -2.99 -1.53 10.94
C MET A 33 -1.76 -1.63 10.03
N GLY A 34 -0.83 -0.68 10.04
CA GLY A 34 0.29 -0.65 9.09
C GLY A 34 1.24 -1.86 9.11
N ARG A 35 1.21 -2.65 10.20
CA ARG A 35 1.99 -3.89 10.35
C ARG A 35 1.18 -5.15 10.13
N SER A 36 -0.10 -5.10 10.47
CA SER A 36 -1.02 -6.24 10.38
C SER A 36 -2.45 -5.73 10.50
N ASP A 37 -3.37 -6.42 9.83
CA ASP A 37 -4.82 -6.24 9.96
C ASP A 37 -5.46 -7.25 10.91
N GLY A 38 -4.66 -8.03 11.64
CA GLY A 38 -5.16 -9.08 12.53
C GLY A 38 -5.75 -10.30 11.80
N GLY A 39 -5.45 -10.49 10.50
CA GLY A 39 -5.89 -11.64 9.71
C GLY A 39 -7.20 -11.43 8.94
N LEU A 40 -7.66 -10.19 8.78
CA LEU A 40 -8.91 -9.86 8.07
C LEU A 40 -8.80 -9.99 6.54
N ILE A 41 -7.70 -9.50 5.97
CA ILE A 41 -7.34 -9.50 4.55
C ILE A 41 -6.10 -10.38 4.36
N GLY A 42 -5.12 -10.22 5.26
CA GLY A 42 -3.84 -10.91 5.23
C GLY A 42 -2.89 -10.42 4.13
N ASP A 43 -1.79 -11.14 3.96
CA ASP A 43 -0.65 -10.75 3.13
C ASP A 43 -0.78 -11.08 1.64
N SER A 44 -1.94 -11.55 1.21
CA SER A 44 -2.14 -11.90 -0.20
C SER A 44 -2.45 -10.65 -1.04
N PHE A 45 -3.20 -9.71 -0.46
CA PHE A 45 -3.58 -8.45 -1.11
C PHE A 45 -2.75 -7.26 -0.63
N ILE A 46 -2.37 -7.23 0.65
CA ILE A 46 -1.62 -6.13 1.25
C ILE A 46 -0.20 -6.61 1.53
N GLN A 47 0.73 -6.33 0.61
CA GLN A 47 2.07 -6.91 0.69
C GLN A 47 2.89 -6.31 1.83
N LEU A 48 2.46 -5.17 2.37
CA LEU A 48 3.00 -4.56 3.59
C LEU A 48 3.00 -5.53 4.78
N TYR A 49 2.15 -6.57 4.75
CA TYR A 49 2.07 -7.57 5.82
C TYR A 49 2.90 -8.83 5.54
N ARG A 50 3.55 -8.95 4.37
CA ARG A 50 4.34 -10.15 4.04
C ARG A 50 5.64 -10.16 4.88
N PRO A 51 5.84 -11.13 5.77
CA PRO A 51 7.07 -11.19 6.58
C PRO A 51 8.33 -11.40 5.74
N SER A 52 8.19 -11.99 4.54
CA SER A 52 9.30 -12.20 3.60
C SER A 52 9.72 -10.91 2.89
N TRP A 53 8.89 -9.87 2.91
CA TRP A 53 9.16 -8.58 2.30
C TRP A 53 9.80 -7.66 3.31
N ARG A 54 11.12 -7.77 3.42
CA ARG A 54 11.92 -6.83 4.21
C ARG A 54 11.90 -5.43 3.59
N VAL A 55 12.33 -4.43 4.36
CA VAL A 55 12.46 -3.02 3.92
C VAL A 55 13.00 -2.88 2.49
N ARG A 56 14.11 -3.57 2.19
CA ARG A 56 14.78 -3.47 0.88
C ARG A 56 13.90 -3.97 -0.27
N THR A 57 13.17 -5.06 -0.06
CA THR A 57 12.26 -5.62 -1.07
C THR A 57 11.12 -4.65 -1.35
N HIS A 58 10.54 -4.05 -0.31
CA HIS A 58 9.51 -3.02 -0.47
C HIS A 58 10.01 -1.79 -1.22
N LEU A 59 11.21 -1.30 -0.90
CA LEU A 59 11.78 -0.14 -1.57
C LEU A 59 12.06 -0.39 -3.05
N LEU A 60 12.62 -1.57 -3.37
CA LEU A 60 12.86 -1.96 -4.75
C LEU A 60 11.55 -2.04 -5.53
N PHE A 61 10.52 -2.66 -4.96
CA PHE A 61 9.20 -2.75 -5.58
C PHE A 61 8.57 -1.38 -5.86
N GLN A 62 8.63 -0.43 -4.90
CA GLN A 62 8.10 0.92 -5.12
C GLN A 62 8.88 1.66 -6.23
N ALA A 63 10.19 1.46 -6.32
CA ALA A 63 11.03 2.03 -7.37
C ALA A 63 10.72 1.42 -8.74
N GLU A 64 10.55 0.10 -8.82
CA GLU A 64 10.15 -0.61 -10.05
C GLU A 64 8.78 -0.16 -10.54
N PHE A 65 7.80 -0.03 -9.64
CA PHE A 65 6.48 0.52 -9.96
C PHE A 65 6.58 1.94 -10.53
N LEU A 66 7.40 2.81 -9.91
CA LEU A 66 7.62 4.17 -10.39
C LEU A 66 8.22 4.18 -11.80
N SER A 67 9.22 3.33 -12.07
CA SER A 67 9.81 3.18 -13.41
C SER A 67 8.79 2.71 -14.44
N GLN A 68 7.98 1.69 -14.13
CA GLN A 68 6.92 1.21 -15.03
C GLN A 68 5.93 2.32 -15.40
N MET A 69 5.50 3.11 -14.41
CA MET A 69 4.58 4.24 -14.63
C MET A 69 5.20 5.34 -15.51
N GLN A 70 6.51 5.59 -15.39
CA GLN A 70 7.23 6.54 -16.24
C GLN A 70 7.35 6.03 -17.68
N GLU A 71 7.72 4.77 -17.85
CA GLU A 71 7.89 4.12 -19.16
C GLU A 71 6.56 4.08 -19.94
N ALA A 72 5.44 3.79 -19.25
CA ALA A 72 4.10 3.82 -19.81
C ALA A 72 3.52 5.25 -20.01
N GLY A 73 4.25 6.30 -19.61
CA GLY A 73 3.86 7.70 -19.84
C GLY A 73 2.84 8.28 -18.85
N HIS A 74 2.60 7.62 -17.71
CA HIS A 74 1.61 8.00 -16.69
C HIS A 74 2.10 9.11 -15.74
N TYR A 75 2.73 10.15 -16.28
CA TYR A 75 3.40 11.20 -15.52
C TYR A 75 2.47 11.97 -14.55
N GLU A 76 1.18 12.11 -14.89
CA GLU A 76 0.18 12.80 -14.06
C GLU A 76 -0.13 12.08 -12.73
N PHE A 77 0.29 10.82 -12.61
CA PHE A 77 0.10 9.97 -11.43
C PHE A 77 1.35 9.87 -10.55
N LEU A 78 2.45 10.55 -10.90
CA LEU A 78 3.74 10.45 -10.23
C LEU A 78 3.94 11.40 -9.03
N ASN A 79 2.85 11.88 -8.40
CA ASN A 79 2.91 12.75 -7.23
C ASN A 79 3.25 11.96 -5.95
N ARG A 80 4.43 11.34 -5.93
CA ARG A 80 4.91 10.38 -4.92
C ARG A 80 3.91 9.24 -4.74
N PRO A 81 3.75 8.38 -5.77
CA PRO A 81 2.86 7.25 -5.69
C PRO A 81 3.37 6.28 -4.63
N PHE A 82 2.45 5.70 -3.87
CA PHE A 82 2.76 4.66 -2.90
C PHE A 82 1.77 3.52 -3.06
N VAL A 83 2.28 2.37 -3.51
CA VAL A 83 1.46 1.17 -3.70
C VAL A 83 1.13 0.56 -2.34
N LEU A 84 -0.17 0.34 -2.10
CA LEU A 84 -0.70 -0.18 -0.84
C LEU A 84 -1.17 -1.62 -0.98
N ALA A 85 -1.77 -1.97 -2.11
CA ALA A 85 -2.29 -3.29 -2.36
C ALA A 85 -1.89 -3.79 -3.76
N TRP A 86 -1.64 -5.10 -3.83
CA TRP A 86 -1.26 -5.83 -5.02
C TRP A 86 -2.17 -7.05 -5.12
N VAL A 87 -3.19 -6.95 -5.98
CA VAL A 87 -4.29 -7.92 -6.02
C VAL A 87 -3.93 -9.13 -6.89
N SER A 88 -3.12 -8.93 -7.91
CA SER A 88 -2.49 -9.97 -8.73
C SER A 88 -1.26 -9.37 -9.40
N GLU A 89 -0.40 -10.18 -10.02
CA GLU A 89 0.89 -9.77 -10.62
C GLU A 89 0.84 -8.53 -11.51
N THR A 90 -0.33 -8.15 -12.02
CA THR A 90 -0.52 -7.03 -12.94
C THR A 90 -1.49 -5.96 -12.43
N GLN A 91 -2.01 -6.07 -11.21
CA GLN A 91 -3.07 -5.19 -10.68
C GLN A 91 -2.62 -4.53 -9.37
N TYR A 92 -2.35 -3.23 -9.45
CA TYR A 92 -1.79 -2.45 -8.34
C TYR A 92 -2.73 -1.34 -7.91
N TYR A 93 -2.93 -1.20 -6.61
CA TYR A 93 -3.67 -0.10 -6.01
C TYR A 93 -2.73 0.80 -5.21
N PHE A 94 -2.75 2.09 -5.53
CA PHE A 94 -1.83 3.06 -4.98
C PHE A 94 -2.52 4.40 -4.69
N ILE A 95 -1.85 5.24 -3.92
CA ILE A 95 -2.27 6.62 -3.63
C ILE A 95 -1.19 7.60 -4.07
N GLN A 96 -1.57 8.84 -4.37
CA GLN A 96 -0.63 9.93 -4.65
C GLN A 96 -0.39 10.75 -3.38
N THR A 97 0.68 10.43 -2.66
CA THR A 97 0.86 10.93 -1.29
C THR A 97 1.03 12.46 -1.19
N LEU A 98 1.55 13.11 -2.23
CA LEU A 98 1.63 14.58 -2.25
C LEU A 98 0.30 15.27 -2.53
N LYS A 99 -0.65 14.64 -3.24
CA LYS A 99 -1.98 15.22 -3.48
C LYS A 99 -2.77 15.31 -2.17
N GLY A 100 -2.67 14.28 -1.33
CA GLY A 100 -3.33 14.25 -0.02
C GLY A 100 -4.86 14.26 -0.08
N ASP A 101 -5.44 13.80 -1.19
CA ASP A 101 -6.89 13.71 -1.42
C ASP A 101 -7.48 12.34 -1.02
N ASP A 102 -6.67 11.48 -0.42
CA ASP A 102 -6.99 10.08 -0.04
C ASP A 102 -7.52 9.21 -1.20
N ALA A 103 -7.43 9.69 -2.44
CA ALA A 103 -7.93 8.98 -3.61
C ALA A 103 -7.05 7.79 -3.95
N VAL A 104 -7.70 6.66 -4.21
CA VAL A 104 -7.04 5.44 -4.68
C VAL A 104 -7.05 5.40 -6.20
N TYR A 105 -5.94 4.95 -6.76
CA TYR A 105 -5.74 4.73 -8.17
C TYR A 105 -5.45 3.25 -8.41
N HIS A 106 -5.93 2.75 -9.54
CA HIS A 106 -5.68 1.38 -9.99
C HIS A 106 -4.82 1.42 -11.25
N TYR A 107 -3.71 0.71 -11.22
CA TYR A 107 -2.85 0.48 -12.37
C TYR A 107 -2.93 -0.98 -12.81
N ASP A 108 -3.25 -1.16 -14.10
CA ASP A 108 -3.24 -2.45 -14.77
C ASP A 108 -2.06 -2.51 -15.74
N SER A 109 -1.06 -3.34 -15.45
CA SER A 109 0.13 -3.48 -16.29
C SER A 109 -0.09 -4.34 -17.54
N ASN A 110 -1.20 -5.07 -17.66
CA ASN A 110 -1.51 -5.82 -18.89
C ASN A 110 -1.91 -4.90 -20.04
N VAL A 111 -2.62 -3.82 -19.70
CA VAL A 111 -3.12 -2.83 -20.68
C VAL A 111 -2.47 -1.46 -20.50
N GLU A 112 -1.48 -1.37 -19.60
CA GLU A 112 -0.73 -0.15 -19.26
C GLU A 112 -1.65 1.04 -19.00
N SER A 113 -2.69 0.85 -18.17
CA SER A 113 -3.71 1.87 -17.94
C SER A 113 -3.85 2.21 -16.46
N VAL A 114 -4.06 3.49 -16.17
CA VAL A 114 -4.29 4.00 -14.81
C VAL A 114 -5.66 4.63 -14.75
N VAL A 115 -6.45 4.25 -13.75
CA VAL A 115 -7.76 4.85 -13.48
C VAL A 115 -7.84 5.34 -12.03
N LYS A 116 -8.44 6.52 -11.84
CA LYS A 116 -8.88 6.93 -10.51
C LYS A 116 -10.10 6.07 -10.14
N THR A 117 -10.05 5.40 -8.99
CA THR A 117 -11.18 4.59 -8.54
C THR A 117 -12.23 5.49 -7.89
N GLU A 118 -13.40 4.91 -7.63
CA GLU A 118 -14.45 5.54 -6.82
C GLU A 118 -14.17 5.47 -5.31
N TRP A 119 -13.07 4.82 -4.90
CA TRP A 119 -12.76 4.54 -3.52
C TRP A 119 -11.70 5.48 -2.95
N ASP A 120 -11.86 5.79 -1.67
CA ASP A 120 -10.76 6.20 -0.80
C ASP A 120 -10.08 4.95 -0.19
N LEU A 121 -9.06 5.16 0.64
CA LEU A 121 -8.33 4.05 1.26
C LEU A 121 -9.24 3.14 2.11
N ARG A 122 -10.19 3.71 2.87
CA ARG A 122 -11.15 2.92 3.64
C ARG A 122 -12.06 2.09 2.74
N GLY A 123 -12.52 2.65 1.63
CA GLY A 123 -13.32 1.96 0.62
C GLY A 123 -12.56 0.80 -0.02
N LEU A 124 -11.29 1.02 -0.37
CA LEU A 124 -10.39 -0.03 -0.86
C LEU A 124 -10.27 -1.18 0.14
N LEU A 125 -10.00 -0.89 1.42
CA LEU A 125 -9.87 -1.91 2.46
C LEU A 125 -11.16 -2.72 2.61
N LYS A 126 -12.33 -2.08 2.59
CA LYS A 126 -13.62 -2.78 2.63
C LYS A 126 -13.80 -3.69 1.41
N MET A 127 -13.46 -3.22 0.21
CA MET A 127 -13.51 -4.03 -1.01
C MET A 127 -12.62 -5.26 -0.89
N LEU A 128 -11.37 -5.10 -0.42
CA LEU A 128 -10.43 -6.21 -0.20
C LEU A 128 -10.96 -7.21 0.84
N MET A 129 -11.56 -6.73 1.93
CA MET A 129 -12.20 -7.60 2.94
C MET A 129 -13.37 -8.39 2.34
N CYS A 130 -14.23 -7.74 1.54
CA CYS A 130 -15.34 -8.41 0.86
C CYS A 130 -14.84 -9.44 -0.16
N ALA A 131 -13.79 -9.13 -0.92
CA ALA A 131 -13.15 -10.06 -1.85
C ALA A 131 -12.51 -11.26 -1.13
N ASN A 132 -12.08 -11.07 0.12
CA ASN A 132 -11.51 -12.12 0.97
C ASN A 132 -12.54 -12.88 1.83
N SER A 133 -13.83 -12.53 1.77
CA SER A 133 -14.89 -13.09 2.62
C SER A 133 -15.15 -14.58 2.31
N GLY A 134 -14.32 -15.44 2.88
CA GLY A 134 -14.36 -16.90 2.72
C GLY A 134 -13.22 -17.63 3.43
N ASP A 135 -12.05 -16.98 3.59
CA ASP A 135 -10.85 -17.59 4.17
C ASP A 135 -10.28 -16.74 5.33
N ILE A 136 -10.46 -17.20 6.57
CA ILE A 136 -9.72 -16.65 7.72
C ILE A 136 -8.25 -17.11 7.58
N LYS A 137 -7.35 -16.17 7.32
CA LYS A 137 -5.91 -16.45 7.18
C LYS A 137 -5.20 -16.33 8.52
N ALA A 138 -4.09 -17.04 8.67
CA ALA A 138 -3.16 -16.78 9.76
C ALA A 138 -2.74 -15.30 9.71
N GLY A 139 -2.75 -14.64 10.87
CA GLY A 139 -2.37 -13.23 10.96
C GLY A 139 -0.95 -13.04 10.44
N ALA A 140 -0.82 -12.32 9.33
CA ALA A 140 0.47 -11.93 8.77
C ALA A 140 0.91 -10.61 9.37
N VAL A 141 2.21 -10.48 9.62
CA VAL A 141 2.83 -9.28 10.17
C VAL A 141 4.02 -8.93 9.30
N GLY A 142 4.04 -7.70 8.80
CA GLY A 142 5.20 -7.11 8.15
C GLY A 142 5.65 -5.86 8.88
N ASP A 143 6.85 -5.40 8.57
CA ASP A 143 7.41 -4.17 9.13
C ASP A 143 8.25 -3.43 8.08
N LEU A 144 7.83 -2.21 7.75
CA LEU A 144 8.49 -1.31 6.81
C LEU A 144 9.78 -0.68 7.35
N LEU A 145 10.19 -1.03 8.56
CA LEU A 145 11.41 -0.59 9.22
C LEU A 145 12.33 -1.77 9.63
N GLU A 146 11.91 -3.03 9.39
CA GLU A 146 12.72 -4.22 9.70
C GLU A 146 13.68 -4.60 8.55
N ILE A 147 14.98 -4.60 8.87
CA ILE A 147 16.12 -4.77 7.94
C ILE A 147 16.57 -6.24 7.87
#